data_AF-A0A536W5U5-F1
#
_entry.id   AF-A0A536W5U5-F1
#
_cell.length_a   1.000
_cell.length_b   1.000
_cell.length_c   1.000
_cell.angle_alpha   90.00
_cell.angle_beta   90.00
_cell.angle_gamma   90.00
#
_symmetry.space_group_name_H-M   'P 1'
#
loop_
_entity.id
_entity.type
_entity.pdbx_description
1 polymer ?
#
loop_
_entity_poly.entity_id
_entity_poly.type
_entity_poly.pdbx_seq_one_letter_code
_entity_poly.pdbx_strand_id
1 'polypeptide(L)'
;MNSHSIARLAALALALVATTATASFHTFVIESIYSNADGTVQYVVLRESSGTPSKNLWAGQTFTSTRAGVTRTFTFPSNLPSSQTSSKRVLIATQGFAALGFVAPDYVVPNGFLATDGGTLNYAGVDQVTYAALPTDGVNAITRTGTATPNVATNFAGAAAVIPPLPDVSVEYYHATLDHYFISDLQPDIDALDTGHFPGWSRTAQSFKVFPSQASGGPGVNPVCRFYIPPAHGNSHFFSASPAECAQLQQKMLTDPNYSGYVYETPNAFYIALPDTTTGACPSATIPVYRLWNQRADSNHRYTTDVTIRAQMLAQGYAAEGYGPNAVIMCAPTPGTAMVKFLSVSGAPNGTLVSDGSSTATANYQGYATPVDNVNVGARSGAGEAIAFSEHRPVAVQSVAWATGGGDQTVNVSLANEFDTPVTIWVVAGPYSTTQATALTLWQTAQQIYWDERLGVQLSLEIVDATANPKAPTWSAFTCGAGNANVTAIQSDIGTRPGRMNVYLVNLVDGSTSRGNACGIGGGFVAIASGSGAELLAHELGHDFGLEHIDDLVASFDTTNVMHSASWVRAFLTEGQTFRAHLRPNSAINAVADGSFPPN
;
A
#
# COMPACT_ATOMS: atom_id res chain seq x y z
N MET A 1 -1.14 -78.23 -47.54
CA MET A 1 -1.12 -78.38 -46.06
C MET A 1 0.01 -77.46 -45.55
N ASN A 2 -0.30 -76.17 -45.35
CA ASN A 2 -0.53 -75.45 -44.07
C ASN A 2 0.77 -75.05 -43.34
N SER A 3 0.92 -73.89 -42.69
CA SER A 3 0.58 -72.49 -42.94
C SER A 3 1.36 -71.68 -41.88
N HIS A 4 1.85 -70.48 -42.22
CA HIS A 4 2.29 -69.36 -41.33
C HIS A 4 3.71 -69.35 -40.69
N SER A 5 4.69 -68.94 -41.50
CA SER A 5 5.44 -67.66 -41.45
C SER A 5 5.54 -66.79 -40.17
N ILE A 6 6.79 -66.51 -39.77
CA ILE A 6 7.43 -65.18 -39.49
C ILE A 6 7.90 -64.82 -38.05
N ALA A 7 9.23 -64.57 -38.01
CA ALA A 7 10.03 -63.57 -37.28
C ALA A 7 10.57 -63.79 -35.85
N ARG A 8 11.91 -63.72 -35.79
CA ARG A 8 12.80 -63.42 -34.66
C ARG A 8 12.64 -61.97 -34.19
N LEU A 9 12.78 -61.68 -32.88
CA LEU A 9 13.66 -60.65 -32.31
C LEU A 9 13.46 -60.43 -30.78
N ALA A 10 14.56 -60.01 -30.14
CA ALA A 10 14.68 -59.27 -28.88
C ALA A 10 14.54 -60.02 -27.54
N ALA A 11 15.70 -60.43 -27.02
CA ALA A 11 15.93 -60.58 -25.57
C ALA A 11 16.54 -59.27 -25.04
N LEU A 12 15.77 -58.49 -24.28
CA LEU A 12 16.27 -57.56 -23.26
C LEU A 12 15.13 -57.28 -22.29
N ALA A 13 15.08 -58.03 -21.20
CA ALA A 13 14.09 -57.85 -20.15
C ALA A 13 14.42 -56.59 -19.34
N LEU A 14 13.41 -55.71 -19.25
CA LEU A 14 13.31 -54.50 -18.44
C LEU A 14 13.93 -54.64 -17.03
N ALA A 15 14.95 -53.85 -16.75
CA ALA A 15 15.20 -53.34 -15.40
C ALA A 15 14.25 -52.16 -15.16
N LEU A 16 13.12 -52.41 -14.48
CA LEU A 16 12.26 -51.35 -13.97
C LEU A 16 12.97 -50.72 -12.76
N VAL A 17 13.77 -49.68 -12.99
CA VAL A 17 14.14 -48.76 -11.91
C VAL A 17 12.92 -47.89 -11.67
N ALA A 18 12.15 -48.24 -10.64
CA ALA A 18 11.16 -47.33 -10.09
C ALA A 18 11.94 -46.15 -9.47
N THR A 19 12.14 -45.07 -10.23
CA THR A 19 12.55 -43.80 -9.65
C THR A 19 11.37 -43.28 -8.85
N THR A 20 11.36 -43.51 -7.54
CA THR A 20 10.54 -42.72 -6.64
C THR A 20 10.92 -41.26 -6.86
N ALA A 21 10.05 -40.49 -7.52
CA ALA A 21 10.15 -39.05 -7.57
C ALA A 21 9.96 -38.53 -6.14
N THR A 22 11.07 -38.40 -5.40
CA THR A 22 11.06 -37.84 -4.05
C THR A 22 10.71 -36.36 -4.17
N ALA A 23 9.62 -35.95 -3.53
CA ALA A 23 9.30 -34.54 -3.37
C ALA A 23 10.51 -33.80 -2.78
N SER A 24 10.93 -32.70 -3.39
CA SER A 24 12.17 -32.02 -3.05
C SER A 24 11.82 -30.68 -2.41
N PHE A 25 11.66 -30.70 -1.08
CA PHE A 25 11.37 -29.55 -0.21
C PHE A 25 12.01 -29.68 1.20
N HIS A 26 12.53 -30.87 1.52
CA HIS A 26 12.84 -31.35 2.87
C HIS A 26 14.06 -30.72 3.57
N THR A 27 14.84 -29.87 2.90
CA THR A 27 16.10 -29.29 3.46
C THR A 27 15.96 -27.85 3.94
N PHE A 28 14.74 -27.31 3.90
CA PHE A 28 14.45 -26.03 4.57
C PHE A 28 14.21 -26.26 6.05
N VAL A 29 14.79 -25.39 6.85
CA VAL A 29 14.65 -25.38 8.30
C VAL A 29 14.20 -24.01 8.78
N ILE A 30 13.46 -23.97 9.89
CA ILE A 30 13.09 -22.73 10.56
C ILE A 30 14.37 -22.08 11.09
N GLU A 31 14.61 -20.83 10.69
CA GLU A 31 15.78 -20.04 11.06
C GLU A 31 15.43 -19.03 12.16
N SER A 32 14.38 -18.24 11.95
CA SER A 32 13.93 -17.22 12.89
C SER A 32 12.40 -17.09 12.96
N ILE A 33 11.92 -16.63 14.12
CA ILE A 33 10.50 -16.50 14.47
C ILE A 33 10.29 -15.16 15.18
N TYR A 34 9.29 -14.38 14.74
CA TYR A 34 8.99 -13.05 15.27
C TYR A 34 7.49 -12.84 15.45
N SER A 35 7.10 -12.04 16.44
CA SER A 35 5.76 -11.52 16.63
C SER A 35 5.80 -10.15 17.31
N ASN A 36 4.86 -9.27 17.02
CA ASN A 36 4.50 -8.19 17.95
C ASN A 36 3.55 -8.70 19.04
N ALA A 37 3.15 -7.86 20.01
CA ALA A 37 2.42 -8.30 21.21
C ALA A 37 1.02 -8.87 20.90
N ASP A 38 0.29 -8.21 19.99
CA ASP A 38 -1.09 -8.59 19.63
C ASP A 38 -1.17 -9.69 18.56
N GLY A 39 -0.01 -10.12 18.03
CA GLY A 39 0.09 -11.18 17.03
C GLY A 39 -0.38 -10.80 15.62
N THR A 40 -0.61 -9.52 15.34
CA THR A 40 -1.01 -9.06 14.00
C THR A 40 0.15 -9.00 13.02
N VAL A 41 1.37 -8.70 13.50
CA VAL A 41 2.60 -8.65 12.70
C VAL A 41 3.52 -9.78 13.18
N GLN A 42 3.53 -10.90 12.44
CA GLN A 42 4.36 -12.05 12.75
C GLN A 42 5.03 -12.58 11.50
N TYR A 43 6.17 -13.23 11.66
CA TYR A 43 6.81 -13.96 10.57
C TYR A 43 7.64 -15.15 11.04
N VAL A 44 7.90 -16.04 10.09
CA VAL A 44 8.87 -17.12 10.18
C VAL A 44 9.74 -17.07 8.93
N VAL A 45 11.05 -17.05 9.14
CA VAL A 45 12.03 -17.23 8.07
C VAL A 45 12.48 -18.68 8.09
N LEU A 46 12.34 -19.36 6.95
CA LEU A 46 12.95 -20.66 6.70
C LEU A 46 14.19 -20.49 5.84
N ARG A 47 15.21 -21.32 6.04
CA ARG A 47 16.44 -21.33 5.25
C ARG A 47 16.76 -22.72 4.73
N GLU A 48 17.17 -22.81 3.48
CA GLU A 48 17.73 -24.05 2.93
C GLU A 48 19.11 -24.30 3.56
N SER A 49 19.25 -25.40 4.30
CA SER A 49 20.42 -25.64 5.15
C SER A 49 21.47 -26.55 4.53
N SER A 50 21.17 -27.25 3.43
CA SER A 50 22.05 -28.26 2.84
C SER A 50 22.82 -27.76 1.62
N GLY A 51 22.62 -26.51 1.20
CA GLY A 51 23.21 -25.96 -0.02
C GLY A 51 22.64 -26.60 -1.30
N THR A 52 21.48 -27.25 -1.24
CA THR A 52 20.95 -28.04 -2.35
C THR A 52 19.93 -27.28 -3.19
N PRO A 53 20.05 -27.28 -4.52
CA PRO A 53 19.02 -26.74 -5.41
C PRO A 53 17.82 -27.71 -5.50
N SER A 54 16.81 -27.27 -6.24
CA SER A 54 15.57 -27.96 -6.57
C SER A 54 14.72 -28.32 -5.36
N LYS A 55 14.73 -27.50 -4.31
CA LYS A 55 13.93 -27.69 -3.08
C LYS A 55 12.61 -26.91 -3.10
N ASN A 56 12.07 -26.67 -4.29
CA ASN A 56 10.97 -25.72 -4.52
C ASN A 56 9.57 -26.35 -4.49
N LEU A 57 9.44 -27.68 -4.35
CA LEU A 57 8.16 -28.39 -4.45
C LEU A 57 7.35 -28.35 -3.14
N TRP A 58 6.87 -27.16 -2.78
CA TRP A 58 6.15 -26.89 -1.53
C TRP A 58 4.63 -27.02 -1.65
N ALA A 59 4.06 -26.93 -2.86
CA ALA A 59 2.61 -26.97 -3.05
C ALA A 59 1.99 -28.21 -2.39
N GLY A 60 0.94 -28.00 -1.59
CA GLY A 60 0.25 -29.05 -0.85
C GLY A 60 0.94 -29.51 0.44
N GLN A 61 2.16 -29.04 0.74
CA GLN A 61 2.77 -29.25 2.05
C GLN A 61 2.12 -28.35 3.10
N THR A 62 2.30 -28.68 4.38
CA THR A 62 1.70 -27.93 5.49
C THR A 62 2.73 -27.22 6.34
N PHE A 63 2.37 -26.05 6.85
CA PHE A 63 3.04 -25.37 7.94
C PHE A 63 2.05 -25.23 9.10
N THR A 64 2.44 -25.66 10.30
CA THR A 64 1.53 -25.66 11.45
C THR A 64 2.14 -24.95 12.65
N SER A 65 1.29 -24.27 13.42
CA SER A 65 1.59 -23.71 14.74
C SER A 65 0.66 -24.37 15.76
N THR A 66 1.23 -25.04 16.77
CA THR A 66 0.47 -25.74 17.80
C THR A 66 0.73 -25.15 19.17
N ARG A 67 -0.33 -24.83 19.91
CA ARG A 67 -0.29 -24.37 21.31
C ARG A 67 -1.41 -25.05 22.09
N ALA A 68 -1.08 -25.60 23.26
CA ALA A 68 -2.06 -26.19 24.19
C ALA A 68 -3.07 -27.15 23.53
N GLY A 69 -2.60 -27.97 22.57
CA GLY A 69 -3.45 -28.93 21.83
C GLY A 69 -4.26 -28.33 20.67
N VAL A 70 -4.23 -27.02 20.46
CA VAL A 70 -4.84 -26.34 19.32
C VAL A 70 -3.80 -26.15 18.23
N THR A 71 -4.09 -26.65 17.02
CA THR A 71 -3.19 -26.55 15.85
C THR A 71 -3.80 -25.66 14.78
N ARG A 72 -3.11 -24.57 14.44
CA ARG A 72 -3.36 -23.75 13.25
C ARG A 72 -2.57 -24.34 12.08
N THR A 73 -3.23 -24.59 10.96
CA THR A 73 -2.63 -25.22 9.77
C THR A 73 -2.73 -24.31 8.57
N PHE A 74 -1.61 -24.09 7.90
CA PHE A 74 -1.51 -23.46 6.59
C PHE A 74 -1.05 -24.49 5.56
N THR A 75 -1.73 -24.57 4.42
CA THR A 75 -1.30 -25.42 3.30
C THR A 75 -0.73 -24.53 2.22
N PHE A 76 0.50 -24.79 1.79
CA PHE A 76 1.15 -23.98 0.76
C PHE A 76 0.39 -24.10 -0.57
N PRO A 77 -0.12 -22.99 -1.12
CA PRO A 77 -0.97 -23.04 -2.32
C PRO A 77 -0.17 -23.25 -3.61
N SER A 78 1.14 -22.99 -3.57
CA SER A 78 2.03 -23.01 -4.72
C SER A 78 3.46 -23.40 -4.33
N ASN A 79 4.24 -23.80 -5.32
CA ASN A 79 5.67 -24.05 -5.20
C ASN A 79 6.45 -22.73 -5.08
N LEU A 80 7.69 -22.80 -4.59
CA LEU A 80 8.61 -21.65 -4.66
C LEU A 80 8.88 -21.27 -6.14
N PRO A 81 9.09 -19.99 -6.43
CA PRO A 81 9.11 -19.47 -7.80
C PRO A 81 10.33 -19.91 -8.63
N SER A 82 11.36 -20.51 -7.99
CA SER A 82 12.55 -21.03 -8.68
C SER A 82 13.09 -22.28 -8.01
N SER A 83 13.68 -23.18 -8.80
CA SER A 83 14.45 -24.32 -8.32
C SER A 83 15.84 -23.93 -7.79
N GLN A 84 16.28 -22.68 -7.90
CA GLN A 84 17.53 -22.21 -7.30
C GLN A 84 17.38 -21.95 -5.81
N THR A 85 17.29 -23.02 -5.02
CA THR A 85 16.97 -22.97 -3.59
C THR A 85 18.16 -22.99 -2.65
N SER A 86 19.37 -23.27 -3.16
CA SER A 86 20.58 -23.41 -2.34
C SER A 86 20.80 -22.17 -1.46
N SER A 87 20.85 -22.36 -0.13
CA SER A 87 21.01 -21.29 0.87
C SER A 87 19.98 -20.15 0.81
N LYS A 88 18.88 -20.31 0.07
CA LYS A 88 17.81 -19.31 0.00
C LYS A 88 17.00 -19.30 1.28
N ARG A 89 16.33 -18.17 1.52
CA ARG A 89 15.35 -17.99 2.58
C ARG A 89 13.93 -18.00 2.02
N VAL A 90 12.95 -18.26 2.85
CA VAL A 90 11.52 -18.14 2.53
C VAL A 90 10.85 -17.45 3.70
N LEU A 91 10.09 -16.40 3.40
CA LEU A 91 9.35 -15.61 4.36
C LEU A 91 7.88 -16.03 4.37
N ILE A 92 7.45 -16.60 5.49
CA ILE A 92 6.04 -16.82 5.80
C ILE A 92 5.63 -15.75 6.81
N ALA A 93 4.66 -14.91 6.49
CA ALA A 93 4.28 -13.81 7.38
C ALA A 93 2.78 -13.58 7.45
N THR A 94 2.31 -12.88 8.47
CA THR A 94 0.88 -12.59 8.65
C THR A 94 0.37 -11.56 7.64
N GLN A 95 -0.96 -11.44 7.52
CA GLN A 95 -1.59 -10.40 6.71
C GLN A 95 -1.20 -9.00 7.18
N GLY A 96 -1.14 -8.78 8.49
CA GLY A 96 -0.69 -7.51 9.08
C GLY A 96 0.76 -7.18 8.71
N PHE A 97 1.65 -8.18 8.70
CA PHE A 97 3.02 -7.99 8.20
C PHE A 97 3.03 -7.61 6.72
N ALA A 98 2.29 -8.35 5.88
CA ALA A 98 2.24 -8.08 4.44
C ALA A 98 1.75 -6.65 4.14
N ALA A 99 0.79 -6.16 4.93
CA ALA A 99 0.26 -4.81 4.81
C ALA A 99 1.26 -3.70 5.17
N LEU A 100 2.35 -4.00 5.90
CA LEU A 100 3.39 -3.00 6.19
C LEU A 100 4.21 -2.63 4.94
N GLY A 101 4.31 -3.51 3.94
CA GLY A 101 4.98 -3.23 2.67
C GLY A 101 6.52 -3.17 2.72
N PHE A 102 7.16 -3.47 3.85
CA PHE A 102 8.64 -3.45 3.95
C PHE A 102 9.31 -4.55 3.12
N VAL A 103 8.78 -5.77 3.17
CA VAL A 103 9.22 -6.92 2.38
C VAL A 103 7.98 -7.73 2.02
N ALA A 104 7.80 -8.07 0.75
CA ALA A 104 6.73 -8.95 0.32
C ALA A 104 6.98 -10.39 0.86
N PRO A 105 6.05 -10.98 1.65
CA PRO A 105 6.15 -12.38 2.05
C PRO A 105 6.02 -13.33 0.86
N ASP A 106 6.72 -14.46 0.91
CA ASP A 106 6.55 -15.53 -0.09
C ASP A 106 5.22 -16.26 0.11
N TYR A 107 4.78 -16.38 1.37
CA TYR A 107 3.48 -16.91 1.75
C TYR A 107 2.85 -16.08 2.87
N VAL A 108 1.54 -15.86 2.78
CA VAL A 108 0.78 -15.09 3.76
C VAL A 108 -0.11 -16.03 4.59
N VAL A 109 0.01 -15.94 5.92
CA VAL A 109 -0.83 -16.65 6.89
C VAL A 109 -1.80 -15.68 7.59
N PRO A 110 -2.88 -16.18 8.23
CA PRO A 110 -3.74 -15.34 9.06
C PRO A 110 -3.01 -14.59 10.18
N ASN A 111 -3.51 -13.43 10.61
CA ASN A 111 -3.05 -12.81 11.86
C ASN A 111 -3.25 -13.77 13.04
N GLY A 112 -2.37 -13.70 14.04
CA GLY A 112 -2.37 -14.58 15.21
C GLY A 112 -2.04 -16.04 14.91
N PHE A 113 -1.37 -16.32 13.78
CA PHE A 113 -1.00 -17.69 13.41
C PHE A 113 0.02 -18.30 14.37
N LEU A 114 1.04 -17.53 14.77
CA LEU A 114 2.01 -17.94 15.77
C LEU A 114 1.46 -17.64 17.16
N ALA A 115 1.75 -18.50 18.12
CA ALA A 115 1.47 -18.22 19.53
C ALA A 115 2.61 -17.38 20.13
N THR A 116 2.33 -16.26 20.79
CA THR A 116 3.36 -15.43 21.44
C THR A 116 3.85 -16.01 22.77
N ASP A 117 3.04 -16.78 23.47
CA ASP A 117 3.31 -17.33 24.81
C ASP A 117 3.74 -18.80 24.79
N GLY A 118 4.25 -19.25 23.64
CA GLY A 118 4.86 -20.57 23.48
C GLY A 118 4.09 -21.49 22.55
N GLY A 119 4.83 -22.29 21.79
CA GLY A 119 4.24 -23.19 20.80
C GLY A 119 5.27 -24.03 20.07
N THR A 120 4.74 -24.93 19.24
CA THR A 120 5.52 -25.80 18.37
C THR A 120 5.16 -25.50 16.91
N LEU A 121 6.15 -25.05 16.15
CA LEU A 121 6.05 -24.91 14.70
C LEU A 121 6.52 -26.20 14.04
N ASN A 122 5.80 -26.64 13.01
CA ASN A 122 6.20 -27.75 12.18
C ASN A 122 6.09 -27.34 10.71
N TYR A 123 7.19 -27.49 9.98
CA TYR A 123 7.24 -27.34 8.54
C TYR A 123 7.26 -28.72 7.89
N ALA A 124 6.19 -29.04 7.16
CA ALA A 124 6.00 -30.20 6.29
C ALA A 124 6.36 -31.57 6.89
N GLY A 125 6.37 -31.72 8.22
CA GLY A 125 6.84 -32.92 8.90
C GLY A 125 8.36 -33.13 8.87
N VAL A 126 9.13 -32.17 8.36
CA VAL A 126 10.59 -32.29 8.13
C VAL A 126 11.43 -31.47 9.08
N ASP A 127 10.89 -30.34 9.56
CA ASP A 127 11.55 -29.50 10.55
C ASP A 127 10.55 -29.04 11.60
N GLN A 128 11.00 -28.99 12.85
CA GLN A 128 10.17 -28.62 13.99
C GLN A 128 10.97 -27.75 14.95
N VAL A 129 10.31 -26.71 15.47
CA VAL A 129 10.86 -25.83 16.51
C VAL A 129 9.82 -25.65 17.60
N THR A 130 10.21 -25.91 18.84
CA THR A 130 9.39 -25.58 20.01
C THR A 130 10.06 -24.42 20.75
N TYR A 131 9.28 -23.41 21.11
CA TYR A 131 9.75 -22.23 21.82
C TYR A 131 8.84 -21.93 23.01
N ALA A 132 9.41 -21.32 24.06
CA ALA A 132 8.70 -21.00 25.29
C ALA A 132 7.88 -19.71 25.19
N ALA A 133 8.40 -18.70 24.49
CA ALA A 133 7.72 -17.44 24.19
C ALA A 133 8.40 -16.77 23.00
N LEU A 134 7.68 -15.88 22.32
CA LEU A 134 8.23 -14.95 21.34
C LEU A 134 8.46 -13.59 22.01
N PRO A 135 9.56 -12.89 21.71
CA PRO A 135 9.73 -11.50 22.14
C PRO A 135 8.60 -10.66 21.54
N THR A 136 7.95 -9.86 22.36
CA THR A 136 6.90 -8.91 21.95
C THR A 136 7.39 -7.46 21.99
N ASP A 137 8.71 -7.26 22.05
CA ASP A 137 9.36 -5.97 22.27
C ASP A 137 9.45 -5.07 21.02
N GLY A 138 9.00 -5.59 19.88
CA GLY A 138 9.04 -4.92 18.58
C GLY A 138 10.43 -4.89 17.92
N VAL A 139 11.46 -5.48 18.53
CA VAL A 139 12.87 -5.35 18.12
C VAL A 139 13.50 -6.70 17.82
N ASN A 140 13.21 -7.71 18.63
CA ASN A 140 13.87 -9.00 18.57
C ASN A 140 12.95 -10.08 17.98
N ALA A 141 13.52 -10.90 17.11
CA ALA A 141 13.05 -12.24 16.83
C ALA A 141 13.78 -13.23 17.74
N ILE A 142 13.40 -14.51 17.66
CA ILE A 142 14.22 -15.61 18.17
C ILE A 142 14.77 -16.45 17.03
N THR A 143 15.95 -17.02 17.24
CA THR A 143 16.42 -18.14 16.44
C THR A 143 15.65 -19.41 16.78
N ARG A 144 15.85 -20.47 15.99
CA ARG A 144 15.31 -21.80 16.31
C ARG A 144 15.72 -22.39 17.68
N THR A 145 16.76 -21.85 18.32
CA THR A 145 17.20 -22.25 19.67
C THR A 145 16.60 -21.39 20.77
N GLY A 146 15.71 -20.44 20.43
CA GLY A 146 15.14 -19.48 21.37
C GLY A 146 16.05 -18.31 21.72
N THR A 147 17.18 -18.15 21.03
CA THR A 147 18.11 -17.04 21.28
C THR A 147 17.60 -15.77 20.60
N ALA A 148 17.53 -14.66 21.34
CA ALA A 148 17.14 -13.37 20.77
C ALA A 148 18.11 -12.93 19.66
N THR A 149 17.56 -12.40 18.57
CA THR A 149 18.29 -11.90 17.39
C THR A 149 17.51 -10.71 16.80
N PRO A 150 18.15 -9.77 16.09
CA PRO A 150 17.40 -8.72 15.39
C PRO A 150 16.31 -9.29 14.48
N ASN A 151 15.16 -8.64 14.44
CA ASN A 151 13.98 -9.08 13.69
C ASN A 151 14.09 -8.83 12.17
N VAL A 152 15.11 -9.42 11.53
CA VAL A 152 15.32 -9.35 10.08
C VAL A 152 14.42 -10.36 9.34
N ALA A 153 13.41 -9.87 8.63
CA ALA A 153 12.62 -10.65 7.69
C ALA A 153 13.35 -10.73 6.34
N THR A 154 13.43 -11.91 5.71
CA THR A 154 14.06 -12.07 4.39
C THR A 154 13.25 -13.04 3.53
N ASN A 155 12.84 -12.60 2.34
CA ASN A 155 12.08 -13.43 1.40
C ASN A 155 12.97 -14.20 0.40
N PHE A 156 12.35 -15.01 -0.45
CA PHE A 156 13.04 -15.86 -1.43
C PHE A 156 13.79 -15.09 -2.52
N ALA A 157 13.30 -13.90 -2.89
CA ALA A 157 14.01 -12.99 -3.77
C ALA A 157 15.30 -12.43 -3.13
N GLY A 158 15.44 -12.54 -1.81
CA GLY A 158 16.58 -12.01 -1.05
C GLY A 158 16.37 -10.57 -0.57
N ALA A 159 15.17 -10.01 -0.71
CA ALA A 159 14.82 -8.74 -0.10
C ALA A 159 14.73 -8.93 1.42
N ALA A 160 15.33 -8.01 2.18
CA ALA A 160 15.40 -8.08 3.62
C ALA A 160 15.10 -6.73 4.27
N ALA A 161 14.39 -6.75 5.40
CA ALA A 161 14.14 -5.58 6.23
C ALA A 161 14.06 -5.94 7.72
N VAL A 162 14.44 -4.98 8.55
CA VAL A 162 14.17 -4.97 9.99
C VAL A 162 12.79 -4.34 10.19
N ILE A 163 11.93 -4.97 10.99
CA ILE A 163 10.65 -4.36 11.35
C ILE A 163 10.92 -3.33 12.44
N PRO A 164 10.63 -2.04 12.23
CA PRO A 164 10.80 -1.05 13.27
C PRO A 164 9.87 -1.37 14.45
N PRO A 165 10.22 -0.98 15.68
CA PRO A 165 9.28 -1.12 16.79
C PRO A 165 8.05 -0.24 16.55
N LEU A 166 6.91 -0.89 16.35
CA LEU A 166 5.63 -0.30 16.03
C LEU A 166 4.73 -0.30 17.28
N PRO A 167 3.96 0.78 17.57
CA PRO A 167 2.95 0.73 18.61
C PRO A 167 1.92 -0.40 18.42
N ASP A 168 1.64 -1.12 19.49
CA ASP A 168 0.59 -2.15 19.55
C ASP A 168 -0.79 -1.54 19.84
N VAL A 169 -1.85 -2.33 19.65
CA VAL A 169 -3.22 -1.92 19.96
C VAL A 169 -3.69 -2.57 21.25
N SER A 170 -3.99 -1.75 22.27
CA SER A 170 -4.76 -2.20 23.41
C SER A 170 -6.26 -2.17 23.05
N VAL A 171 -6.90 -3.33 23.03
CA VAL A 171 -8.30 -3.52 22.67
C VAL A 171 -9.16 -3.58 23.92
N GLU A 172 -10.28 -2.86 23.93
CA GLU A 172 -11.28 -2.93 25.01
C GLU A 172 -12.34 -4.03 24.74
N TYR A 173 -12.61 -4.80 25.79
CA TYR A 173 -13.68 -5.78 25.88
C TYR A 173 -14.64 -5.42 27.00
N TYR A 174 -15.90 -5.81 26.82
CA TYR A 174 -16.97 -5.62 27.79
C TYR A 174 -17.68 -6.95 28.08
N HIS A 175 -17.94 -7.20 29.35
CA HIS A 175 -18.70 -8.34 29.84
C HIS A 175 -20.07 -7.90 30.36
N ALA A 176 -21.13 -8.16 29.59
CA ALA A 176 -22.47 -7.62 29.87
C ALA A 176 -23.06 -8.03 31.24
N THR A 177 -22.88 -9.29 31.66
CA THR A 177 -23.45 -9.77 32.95
C THR A 177 -22.77 -9.16 34.17
N LEU A 178 -21.45 -8.93 34.09
CA LEU A 178 -20.66 -8.33 35.17
C LEU A 178 -20.68 -6.80 35.08
N ASP A 179 -21.05 -6.25 33.93
CA ASP A 179 -20.83 -4.85 33.58
C ASP A 179 -19.35 -4.44 33.79
N HIS A 180 -18.43 -5.31 33.34
CA HIS A 180 -16.99 -5.13 33.50
C HIS A 180 -16.29 -4.87 32.17
N TYR A 181 -15.29 -4.00 32.21
CA TYR A 181 -14.39 -3.72 31.10
C TYR A 181 -13.03 -4.37 31.35
N PHE A 182 -12.35 -4.73 30.26
CA PHE A 182 -10.99 -5.24 30.25
C PHE A 182 -10.26 -4.73 29.02
N ILE A 183 -8.98 -4.42 29.15
CA ILE A 183 -8.12 -4.04 28.02
C ILE A 183 -6.95 -5.01 27.92
N SER A 184 -6.54 -5.33 26.69
CA SER A 184 -5.28 -6.05 26.45
C SER A 184 -4.75 -5.78 25.05
N ASP A 185 -3.43 -5.69 24.93
CA ASP A 185 -2.65 -5.72 23.70
C ASP A 185 -1.94 -7.07 23.49
N LEU A 186 -2.16 -8.04 24.39
CA LEU A 186 -1.50 -9.34 24.36
C LEU A 186 -2.35 -10.35 23.60
N GLN A 187 -1.76 -10.98 22.58
CA GLN A 187 -2.41 -12.01 21.77
C GLN A 187 -3.08 -13.12 22.59
N PRO A 188 -2.49 -13.70 23.66
CA PRO A 188 -3.12 -14.79 24.40
C PRO A 188 -4.42 -14.37 25.10
N ASP A 189 -4.48 -13.14 25.61
CA ASP A 189 -5.68 -12.57 26.21
C ASP A 189 -6.75 -12.36 25.12
N ILE A 190 -6.35 -11.72 24.01
CA ILE A 190 -7.22 -11.44 22.86
C ILE A 190 -7.82 -12.73 22.29
N ASP A 191 -7.00 -13.74 22.03
CA ASP A 191 -7.43 -15.05 21.54
C ASP A 191 -8.42 -15.71 22.51
N ALA A 192 -8.17 -15.66 23.83
CA ALA A 192 -9.06 -16.25 24.82
C ALA A 192 -10.43 -15.55 24.90
N LEU A 193 -10.46 -14.24 24.76
CA LEU A 193 -11.70 -13.45 24.80
C LEU A 193 -12.50 -13.59 23.49
N ASP A 194 -11.83 -13.50 22.34
CA ASP A 194 -12.48 -13.61 21.02
C ASP A 194 -13.03 -15.00 20.73
N THR A 195 -12.36 -16.04 21.21
CA THR A 195 -12.82 -17.43 21.03
C THR A 195 -13.89 -17.84 22.04
N GLY A 196 -14.21 -16.96 23.00
CA GLY A 196 -15.16 -17.26 24.07
C GLY A 196 -14.65 -18.30 25.07
N HIS A 197 -13.33 -18.52 25.16
CA HIS A 197 -12.73 -19.36 26.21
C HIS A 197 -13.16 -18.87 27.60
N PHE A 198 -13.21 -17.55 27.76
CA PHE A 198 -13.93 -16.89 28.84
C PHE A 198 -15.26 -16.36 28.30
N PRO A 199 -16.40 -17.01 28.59
CA PRO A 199 -17.69 -16.62 28.02
C PRO A 199 -18.16 -15.27 28.55
N GLY A 200 -18.90 -14.53 27.72
CA GLY A 200 -19.56 -13.27 28.11
C GLY A 200 -18.82 -12.00 27.73
N TRP A 201 -17.57 -12.09 27.27
CA TRP A 201 -16.79 -10.97 26.77
C TRP A 201 -17.08 -10.67 25.29
N SER A 202 -17.11 -9.38 24.95
CA SER A 202 -17.25 -8.90 23.57
C SER A 202 -16.43 -7.65 23.34
N ARG A 203 -15.84 -7.49 22.15
CA ARG A 203 -15.11 -6.26 21.78
C ARG A 203 -16.06 -5.07 21.76
N THR A 204 -15.64 -3.93 22.31
CA THR A 204 -16.44 -2.69 22.32
C THR A 204 -16.21 -1.78 21.11
N ALA A 205 -15.30 -2.19 20.22
CA ALA A 205 -14.70 -1.37 19.17
C ALA A 205 -13.86 -0.18 19.67
N GLN A 206 -13.70 -0.01 20.99
CA GLN A 206 -12.76 0.96 21.55
C GLN A 206 -11.36 0.36 21.64
N SER A 207 -10.36 1.18 21.35
CA SER A 207 -8.96 0.80 21.46
C SER A 207 -8.09 2.05 21.54
N PHE A 208 -6.85 1.89 21.97
CA PHE A 208 -5.82 2.92 21.91
C PHE A 208 -4.44 2.29 21.71
N LYS A 209 -3.47 3.10 21.31
CA LYS A 209 -2.11 2.64 21.05
C LYS A 209 -1.28 2.58 22.33
N VAL A 210 -0.39 1.60 22.38
CA VAL A 210 0.58 1.41 23.47
C VAL A 210 1.95 1.10 22.87
N PHE A 211 3.01 1.29 23.66
CA PHE A 211 4.37 0.96 23.23
C PHE A 211 4.71 -0.49 23.64
N PRO A 212 5.25 -1.32 22.73
CA PRO A 212 5.66 -2.70 23.07
C PRO A 212 6.82 -2.75 24.07
N SER A 213 7.67 -1.72 24.07
CA SER A 213 8.90 -1.72 24.86
C SER A 213 9.37 -0.31 25.25
N GLN A 214 10.23 -0.22 26.26
CA GLN A 214 10.92 1.02 26.61
C GLN A 214 11.71 1.59 25.43
N ALA A 215 12.32 0.73 24.61
CA ALA A 215 13.08 1.16 23.44
C ALA A 215 12.18 1.86 22.41
N SER A 216 10.94 1.40 22.24
CA SER A 216 9.97 1.98 21.32
C SER A 216 9.38 3.31 21.81
N GLY A 217 9.10 3.44 23.11
CA GLY A 217 8.50 4.65 23.70
C GLY A 217 9.52 5.69 24.16
N GLY A 218 10.81 5.36 24.16
CA GLY A 218 11.88 6.24 24.64
C GLY A 218 11.91 6.37 26.18
N PRO A 219 12.74 7.28 26.73
CA PRO A 219 12.94 7.38 28.18
C PRO A 219 11.73 7.92 28.96
N GLY A 220 10.70 8.44 28.27
CA GLY A 220 9.52 9.05 28.89
C GLY A 220 8.37 8.08 29.20
N VAL A 221 8.46 6.82 28.77
CA VAL A 221 7.44 5.80 29.03
C VAL A 221 7.79 4.95 30.25
N ASN A 222 6.77 4.36 30.86
CA ASN A 222 6.88 3.46 32.00
C ASN A 222 6.21 2.12 31.67
N PRO A 223 6.71 0.99 32.21
CA PRO A 223 6.00 -0.28 32.13
C PRO A 223 4.71 -0.21 32.95
N VAL A 224 3.65 -0.78 32.39
CA VAL A 224 2.34 -0.86 33.04
C VAL A 224 2.23 -2.17 33.80
N CYS A 225 2.10 -2.09 35.12
CA CYS A 225 1.78 -3.25 35.94
C CYS A 225 0.32 -3.66 35.76
N ARG A 226 0.05 -4.97 35.76
CA ARG A 226 -1.30 -5.55 35.78
C ARG A 226 -1.49 -6.40 37.03
N PHE A 227 -2.59 -6.14 37.73
CA PHE A 227 -3.05 -6.95 38.86
C PHE A 227 -4.41 -7.56 38.57
N TYR A 228 -4.57 -8.83 38.91
CA TYR A 228 -5.87 -9.46 39.01
C TYR A 228 -6.47 -9.22 40.41
N ILE A 229 -7.70 -8.72 40.42
CA ILE A 229 -8.52 -8.51 41.61
C ILE A 229 -9.40 -9.77 41.77
N PRO A 230 -9.24 -10.55 42.86
CA PRO A 230 -9.95 -11.81 43.01
C PRO A 230 -11.45 -11.59 43.21
N PRO A 231 -12.29 -12.64 43.04
CA PRO A 231 -13.73 -12.47 43.09
C PRO A 231 -14.30 -11.93 44.40
N ALA A 232 -13.58 -12.14 45.51
CA ALA A 232 -13.96 -11.59 46.81
C ALA A 232 -13.88 -10.05 46.89
N HIS A 233 -13.09 -9.42 46.00
CA HIS A 233 -12.80 -7.99 46.02
C HIS A 233 -13.10 -7.28 44.69
N GLY A 234 -13.48 -8.02 43.65
CA GLY A 234 -13.86 -7.42 42.37
C GLY A 234 -14.06 -8.38 41.21
N ASN A 235 -13.26 -9.44 41.08
CA ASN A 235 -13.20 -10.24 39.84
C ASN A 235 -12.91 -9.37 38.59
N SER A 236 -11.83 -8.61 38.64
CA SER A 236 -11.48 -7.63 37.61
C SER A 236 -9.96 -7.46 37.49
N HIS A 237 -9.52 -6.47 36.71
CA HIS A 237 -8.12 -6.15 36.54
C HIS A 237 -7.84 -4.68 36.83
N PHE A 238 -6.64 -4.41 37.32
CA PHE A 238 -6.13 -3.07 37.56
C PHE A 238 -4.80 -2.86 36.84
N PHE A 239 -4.70 -1.74 36.13
CA PHE A 239 -3.52 -1.32 35.37
C PHE A 239 -3.01 0.03 35.87
N SER A 240 -1.68 0.12 36.03
CA SER A 240 -1.00 1.38 36.35
C SER A 240 0.35 1.52 35.67
N ALA A 241 0.59 2.71 35.11
CA ALA A 241 1.88 3.12 34.57
C ALA A 241 2.76 3.81 35.62
N SER A 242 2.27 4.01 36.85
CA SER A 242 3.01 4.68 37.92
C SER A 242 3.84 3.65 38.69
N PRO A 243 5.19 3.72 38.65
CA PRO A 243 6.02 2.79 39.40
C PRO A 243 5.74 2.84 40.92
N ALA A 244 5.38 4.03 41.42
CA ALA A 244 5.01 4.22 42.82
C ALA A 244 3.68 3.53 43.17
N GLU A 245 2.66 3.65 42.32
CA GLU A 245 1.36 2.99 42.54
C GLU A 245 1.50 1.46 42.47
N CYS A 246 2.26 0.95 41.48
CA CYS A 246 2.56 -0.47 41.36
C CYS A 246 3.27 -1.02 42.63
N ALA A 247 4.30 -0.31 43.13
CA ALA A 247 5.04 -0.72 44.32
C ALA A 247 4.17 -0.66 45.60
N GLN A 248 3.32 0.37 45.73
CA GLN A 248 2.41 0.51 46.85
C GLN A 248 1.36 -0.60 46.88
N LEU A 249 0.80 -0.99 45.73
CA LEU A 249 -0.15 -2.10 45.66
C LEU A 249 0.50 -3.42 46.09
N GLN A 250 1.70 -3.72 45.60
CA GLN A 250 2.44 -4.92 46.04
C GLN A 250 2.69 -4.95 47.56
N GLN A 251 2.98 -3.79 48.18
CA GLN A 251 3.12 -3.68 49.64
C GLN A 251 1.79 -3.93 50.37
N LYS A 252 0.68 -3.36 49.87
CA LYS A 252 -0.65 -3.55 50.45
C LYS A 252 -1.12 -5.00 50.35
N MET A 253 -0.79 -5.70 49.27
CA MET A 253 -1.10 -7.14 49.12
C MET A 253 -0.51 -8.01 50.24
N LEU A 254 0.56 -7.55 50.89
CA LEU A 254 1.21 -8.26 52.01
C LEU A 254 0.65 -7.88 53.38
N THR A 255 -0.04 -6.74 53.50
CA THR A 255 -0.30 -6.09 54.80
C THR A 255 -1.75 -5.67 55.02
N ASP A 256 -2.52 -5.42 53.97
CA ASP A 256 -3.89 -4.94 54.02
C ASP A 256 -4.87 -6.06 53.62
N PRO A 257 -5.76 -6.50 54.52
CA PRO A 257 -6.75 -7.54 54.22
C PRO A 257 -7.65 -7.24 53.02
N ASN A 258 -7.85 -5.97 52.65
CA ASN A 258 -8.64 -5.58 51.48
C ASN A 258 -7.96 -5.94 50.14
N TYR A 259 -6.66 -6.23 50.16
CA TYR A 259 -5.88 -6.63 48.99
C TYR A 259 -5.49 -8.12 49.05
N SER A 260 -6.07 -8.86 50.00
CA SER A 260 -5.80 -10.29 50.14
C SER A 260 -6.22 -11.07 48.88
N GLY A 261 -5.33 -11.93 48.39
CA GLY A 261 -5.59 -12.75 47.21
C GLY A 261 -5.48 -12.04 45.86
N TYR A 262 -5.11 -10.75 45.84
CA TYR A 262 -4.68 -10.09 44.61
C TYR A 262 -3.48 -10.84 44.00
N VAL A 263 -3.38 -10.84 42.67
CA VAL A 263 -2.26 -11.44 41.95
C VAL A 263 -1.58 -10.36 41.14
N TYR A 264 -0.28 -10.20 41.36
CA TYR A 264 0.57 -9.39 40.49
C TYR A 264 0.91 -10.22 39.25
N GLU A 265 0.12 -10.08 38.21
CA GLU A 265 0.19 -10.95 37.03
C GLU A 265 1.40 -10.62 36.16
N THR A 266 1.63 -9.32 35.90
CA THR A 266 2.78 -8.89 35.11
C THR A 266 3.27 -7.50 35.54
N PRO A 267 4.61 -7.29 35.61
CA PRO A 267 5.20 -5.96 35.74
C PRO A 267 5.02 -5.06 34.53
N ASN A 268 4.73 -5.64 33.38
CA ASN A 268 4.93 -5.02 32.07
C ASN A 268 3.92 -5.63 31.09
N ALA A 269 2.65 -5.25 31.23
CA ALA A 269 1.62 -5.55 30.24
C ALA A 269 1.94 -4.86 28.91
N PHE A 270 2.28 -3.58 28.98
CA PHE A 270 2.75 -2.74 27.87
C PHE A 270 3.50 -1.52 28.44
N TYR A 271 3.96 -0.60 27.58
CA TYR A 271 4.60 0.66 27.98
C TYR A 271 3.75 1.85 27.55
N ILE A 272 3.71 2.88 28.40
CA ILE A 272 2.95 4.11 28.13
C ILE A 272 3.55 5.30 28.89
N ALA A 273 3.34 6.52 28.38
CA ALA A 273 3.82 7.72 29.06
C ALA A 273 2.89 8.10 30.23
N LEU A 274 3.44 8.77 31.24
CA LEU A 274 2.65 9.41 32.29
C LEU A 274 2.37 10.87 31.91
N PRO A 275 1.20 11.42 32.27
CA PRO A 275 0.96 12.86 32.18
C PRO A 275 1.79 13.60 33.23
N ASP A 276 1.91 14.91 33.06
CA ASP A 276 2.37 15.80 34.13
C ASP A 276 1.42 15.66 35.34
N THR A 277 1.96 15.33 36.51
CA THR A 277 1.14 14.96 37.67
C THR A 277 0.38 16.14 38.28
N THR A 278 0.74 17.38 37.93
CA THR A 278 0.10 18.60 38.45
C THR A 278 -1.03 19.05 37.53
N THR A 279 -0.76 19.08 36.22
CA THR A 279 -1.64 19.65 35.20
C THR A 279 -2.46 18.59 34.45
N GLY A 280 -2.05 17.32 34.49
CA GLY A 280 -2.63 16.26 33.68
C GLY A 280 -2.29 16.36 32.19
N ALA A 281 -1.35 17.23 31.80
CA ALA A 281 -0.96 17.42 30.41
C ALA A 281 -0.14 16.22 29.90
N CYS A 282 -0.50 15.72 28.73
CA CYS A 282 0.26 14.66 28.07
C CYS A 282 1.48 15.21 27.33
N PRO A 283 2.61 14.47 27.32
CA PRO A 283 3.76 14.80 26.47
C PRO A 283 3.39 14.92 24.98
N SER A 284 4.23 15.59 24.19
CA SER A 284 4.05 15.71 22.74
C SER A 284 3.88 14.34 22.07
N ALA A 285 3.05 14.27 21.02
CA ALA A 285 2.72 13.05 20.27
C ALA A 285 2.04 11.95 21.11
N THR A 286 1.41 12.33 22.22
CA THR A 286 0.56 11.44 23.02
C THR A 286 -0.78 12.09 23.34
N ILE A 287 -1.80 11.28 23.60
CA ILE A 287 -3.16 11.69 23.93
C ILE A 287 -3.59 11.14 25.30
N PRO A 288 -4.50 11.84 26.01
CA PRO A 288 -4.97 11.40 27.32
C PRO A 288 -5.64 10.03 27.30
N VAL A 289 -5.30 9.20 28.30
CA VAL A 289 -6.06 8.01 28.69
C VAL A 289 -6.66 8.26 30.07
N TYR A 290 -7.94 7.95 30.21
CA TYR A 290 -8.71 8.09 31.44
C TYR A 290 -8.98 6.73 32.07
N ARG A 291 -8.78 6.62 33.39
CA ARG A 291 -9.16 5.43 34.18
C ARG A 291 -10.39 5.77 35.01
N LEU A 292 -11.43 4.97 34.86
CA LEU A 292 -12.76 5.22 35.40
C LEU A 292 -13.15 4.03 36.27
N TRP A 293 -13.19 4.23 37.58
CA TRP A 293 -13.56 3.20 38.56
C TRP A 293 -15.06 3.21 38.81
N ASN A 294 -15.71 2.04 38.76
CA ASN A 294 -17.17 1.92 38.90
C ASN A 294 -17.72 2.23 40.30
N GLN A 295 -16.87 2.36 41.33
CA GLN A 295 -17.26 2.59 42.73
C GLN A 295 -18.23 1.54 43.31
N ARG A 296 -18.18 0.31 42.80
CA ARG A 296 -19.00 -0.81 43.28
C ARG A 296 -18.13 -1.78 44.09
N ALA A 297 -18.78 -2.66 44.85
CA ALA A 297 -18.08 -3.71 45.61
C ALA A 297 -17.37 -4.72 44.69
N ASP A 298 -17.86 -4.92 43.47
CA ASP A 298 -17.23 -5.75 42.43
C ASP A 298 -16.15 -4.99 41.63
N SER A 299 -15.80 -3.76 42.04
CA SER A 299 -14.64 -2.96 41.61
C SER A 299 -14.08 -3.26 40.22
N ASN A 300 -14.46 -2.47 39.22
CA ASN A 300 -13.92 -2.56 37.86
C ASN A 300 -13.46 -1.19 37.35
N HIS A 301 -12.43 -1.20 36.50
CA HIS A 301 -11.86 -0.01 35.90
C HIS A 301 -12.01 -0.07 34.38
N ARG A 302 -12.51 1.02 33.79
CA ARG A 302 -12.54 1.24 32.34
C ARG A 302 -11.42 2.20 31.94
N TYR A 303 -10.75 1.91 30.83
CA TYR A 303 -9.64 2.71 30.30
C TYR A 303 -10.01 3.20 28.89
N THR A 304 -10.01 4.52 28.67
CA THR A 304 -10.42 5.08 27.38
C THR A 304 -9.68 6.37 27.05
N THR A 305 -9.45 6.62 25.76
CA THR A 305 -8.99 7.91 25.24
C THR A 305 -10.15 8.83 24.84
N ASP A 306 -11.39 8.33 24.85
CA ASP A 306 -12.57 9.05 24.38
C ASP A 306 -13.18 9.90 25.51
N VAL A 307 -13.20 11.22 25.28
CA VAL A 307 -13.73 12.21 26.24
C VAL A 307 -15.24 12.11 26.44
N THR A 308 -15.98 11.63 25.43
CA THR A 308 -17.42 11.43 25.48
C THR A 308 -17.75 10.18 26.29
N ILE A 309 -16.99 9.10 26.12
CA ILE A 309 -17.11 7.89 26.96
C ILE A 309 -16.77 8.23 28.41
N ARG A 310 -15.70 8.99 28.65
CA ARG A 310 -15.39 9.51 29.99
C ARG A 310 -16.58 10.23 30.61
N ALA A 311 -17.16 11.21 29.89
CA ALA A 311 -18.31 11.97 30.39
C ALA A 311 -19.52 11.06 30.67
N GLN A 312 -19.76 10.07 29.81
CA GLN A 312 -20.81 9.07 29.98
C GLN A 312 -20.62 8.25 31.26
N MET A 313 -19.43 7.71 31.51
CA MET A 313 -19.17 6.89 32.70
C MET A 313 -19.30 7.71 33.99
N LEU A 314 -18.83 8.97 33.97
CA LEU A 314 -19.02 9.89 35.10
C LEU A 314 -20.51 10.13 35.39
N ALA A 315 -21.33 10.32 34.35
CA ALA A 315 -22.78 10.45 34.49
C ALA A 315 -23.44 9.17 35.03
N GLN A 316 -22.81 8.01 34.84
CA GLN A 316 -23.22 6.72 35.39
C GLN A 316 -22.68 6.45 36.81
N GLY A 317 -21.99 7.41 37.43
CA GLY A 317 -21.49 7.30 38.81
C GLY A 317 -20.07 6.75 38.97
N TYR A 318 -19.35 6.53 37.87
CA TYR A 318 -17.93 6.14 37.94
C TYR A 318 -17.10 7.32 38.47
N ALA A 319 -16.02 7.01 39.20
CA ALA A 319 -15.02 7.98 39.61
C ALA A 319 -13.87 8.02 38.60
N ALA A 320 -13.47 9.21 38.15
CA ALA A 320 -12.26 9.37 37.36
C ALA A 320 -11.03 9.44 38.26
N GLU A 321 -10.04 8.61 37.96
CA GLU A 321 -8.76 8.54 38.66
C GLU A 321 -7.64 9.05 37.76
N GLY A 322 -6.76 9.89 38.30
CA GLY A 322 -5.63 10.42 37.54
C GLY A 322 -5.17 11.78 38.04
N TYR A 323 -4.42 12.46 37.19
CA TYR A 323 -3.72 13.70 37.47
C TYR A 323 -4.39 14.90 36.78
N GLY A 324 -4.20 16.07 37.38
CA GLY A 324 -4.74 17.33 36.89
C GLY A 324 -6.28 17.44 36.94
N PRO A 325 -6.85 18.56 36.48
CA PRO A 325 -8.29 18.81 36.52
C PRO A 325 -9.12 17.83 35.67
N ASN A 326 -8.50 17.18 34.69
CA ASN A 326 -9.17 16.23 33.81
C ASN A 326 -9.01 14.76 34.25
N ALA A 327 -8.27 14.49 35.33
CA ALA A 327 -7.98 13.14 35.81
C ALA A 327 -7.42 12.22 34.71
N VAL A 328 -6.34 12.67 34.06
CA VAL A 328 -5.60 11.88 33.07
C VAL A 328 -4.68 10.92 33.82
N ILE A 329 -4.73 9.62 33.54
CA ILE A 329 -3.91 8.63 34.26
C ILE A 329 -2.66 8.19 33.48
N MET A 330 -2.77 8.16 32.15
CA MET A 330 -1.73 7.71 31.22
C MET A 330 -1.84 8.54 29.94
N CYS A 331 -0.81 8.45 29.09
CA CYS A 331 -0.73 9.15 27.82
C CYS A 331 -0.35 8.18 26.71
N ALA A 332 -1.33 7.81 25.88
CA ALA A 332 -1.17 6.88 24.78
C ALA A 332 -0.50 7.56 23.58
N PRO A 333 0.40 6.91 22.84
CA PRO A 333 0.86 7.44 21.56
C PRO A 333 -0.31 7.79 20.64
N THR A 334 -0.20 8.90 19.91
CA THR A 334 -1.13 9.19 18.82
C THR A 334 -1.05 8.09 17.76
N PRO A 335 -2.15 7.77 17.05
CA PRO A 335 -2.05 6.98 15.82
C PRO A 335 -0.99 7.59 14.90
N GLY A 336 -0.16 6.74 14.28
CA GLY A 336 0.85 7.21 13.34
C GLY A 336 0.23 7.92 12.14
N THR A 337 1.08 8.58 11.38
CA THR A 337 0.73 9.29 10.16
C THR A 337 1.45 8.72 8.95
N ALA A 338 0.86 8.88 7.77
CA ALA A 338 1.48 8.53 6.52
C ALA A 338 2.21 9.73 5.93
N MET A 339 3.46 9.55 5.53
CA MET A 339 4.25 10.45 4.71
C MET A 339 4.31 9.91 3.28
N VAL A 340 3.82 10.67 2.31
CA VAL A 340 4.10 10.38 0.89
C VAL A 340 5.40 11.08 0.53
N LYS A 341 6.39 10.32 0.08
CA LYS A 341 7.69 10.82 -0.39
C LYS A 341 7.79 10.67 -1.91
N PHE A 342 8.00 11.79 -2.58
CA PHE A 342 8.17 11.88 -4.02
C PHE A 342 9.63 11.60 -4.38
N LEU A 343 9.88 10.51 -5.11
CA LEU A 343 11.22 10.19 -5.61
C LEU A 343 11.36 10.66 -7.06
N SER A 344 12.56 11.14 -7.41
CA SER A 344 12.87 11.66 -8.74
C SER A 344 12.04 12.90 -9.14
N VAL A 345 11.81 13.83 -8.21
CA VAL A 345 11.21 15.13 -8.54
C VAL A 345 12.17 15.99 -9.39
N SER A 346 11.65 16.81 -10.30
CA SER A 346 12.44 17.80 -11.08
C SER A 346 12.20 19.25 -10.65
N GLY A 347 11.22 19.49 -9.78
CA GLY A 347 10.84 20.83 -9.36
C GLY A 347 9.70 20.81 -8.35
N ALA A 348 9.04 21.95 -8.20
CA ALA A 348 8.00 22.18 -7.20
C ALA A 348 6.97 23.20 -7.72
N PRO A 349 5.70 23.16 -7.26
CA PRO A 349 5.17 22.31 -6.19
C PRO A 349 4.97 20.84 -6.60
N ASN A 350 5.08 19.94 -5.62
CA ASN A 350 4.69 18.53 -5.75
C ASN A 350 3.31 18.32 -5.13
N GLY A 351 2.55 17.37 -5.68
CA GLY A 351 1.20 17.06 -5.24
C GLY A 351 0.96 15.57 -5.10
N THR A 352 0.06 15.19 -4.20
CA THR A 352 -0.47 13.83 -4.17
C THR A 352 -1.97 13.80 -3.95
N LEU A 353 -2.64 12.89 -4.65
CA LEU A 353 -4.00 12.46 -4.36
C LEU A 353 -3.93 11.08 -3.71
N VAL A 354 -4.55 10.90 -2.55
CA VAL A 354 -4.55 9.62 -1.83
C VAL A 354 -5.96 9.09 -1.61
N SER A 355 -6.14 7.77 -1.71
CA SER A 355 -7.35 7.02 -1.34
C SER A 355 -7.01 5.98 -0.26
N ASP A 356 -7.97 5.59 0.59
CA ASP A 356 -7.77 4.59 1.65
C ASP A 356 -8.97 3.63 1.84
N GLY A 357 -8.80 2.58 2.64
CA GLY A 357 -9.72 1.43 2.78
C GLY A 357 -11.08 1.72 3.41
N SER A 358 -11.42 3.00 3.61
CA SER A 358 -12.77 3.45 3.90
C SER A 358 -13.64 3.65 2.64
N SER A 359 -13.03 3.58 1.44
CA SER A 359 -13.63 4.12 0.22
C SER A 359 -14.20 3.02 -0.70
N THR A 360 -15.54 2.94 -0.77
CA THR A 360 -16.28 2.16 -1.78
C THR A 360 -16.89 3.06 -2.87
N ALA A 361 -16.52 4.35 -2.93
CA ALA A 361 -17.09 5.34 -3.83
C ALA A 361 -16.00 6.19 -4.53
N THR A 362 -16.26 6.52 -5.80
CA THR A 362 -15.40 7.22 -6.78
C THR A 362 -14.99 8.66 -6.41
N ALA A 363 -15.39 9.19 -5.25
CA ALA A 363 -15.31 10.62 -4.88
C ALA A 363 -14.40 10.95 -3.68
N ASN A 364 -13.51 10.04 -3.26
CA ASN A 364 -12.84 10.12 -1.95
C ASN A 364 -11.33 10.38 -1.98
N TYR A 365 -10.76 10.83 -3.10
CA TYR A 365 -9.34 11.24 -3.09
C TYR A 365 -9.15 12.52 -2.30
N GLN A 366 -8.18 12.51 -1.39
CA GLN A 366 -7.77 13.68 -0.63
C GLN A 366 -6.49 14.24 -1.24
N GLY A 367 -6.51 15.53 -1.56
CA GLY A 367 -5.40 16.22 -2.22
C GLY A 367 -4.49 16.94 -1.23
N TYR A 368 -3.19 16.81 -1.49
CA TYR A 368 -2.12 17.41 -0.71
C TYR A 368 -1.09 18.02 -1.65
N ALA A 369 -0.56 19.20 -1.32
CA ALA A 369 0.50 19.85 -2.07
C ALA A 369 1.63 20.30 -1.13
N THR A 370 2.85 20.32 -1.64
CA THR A 370 4.06 20.63 -0.86
C THR A 370 5.13 21.28 -1.75
N PRO A 371 5.93 22.21 -1.21
CA PRO A 371 7.09 22.76 -1.91
C PRO A 371 8.34 21.86 -1.81
N VAL A 372 8.28 20.76 -1.05
CA VAL A 372 9.41 19.83 -0.84
C VAL A 372 9.10 18.44 -1.43
N ASP A 373 10.00 17.47 -1.22
CA ASP A 373 9.92 16.11 -1.77
C ASP A 373 9.03 15.16 -0.94
N ASN A 374 8.27 15.68 0.03
CA ASN A 374 7.37 14.86 0.85
C ASN A 374 6.19 15.66 1.42
N VAL A 375 5.12 14.94 1.77
CA VAL A 375 3.94 15.51 2.43
C VAL A 375 3.31 14.51 3.40
N ASN A 376 2.91 15.01 4.58
CA ASN A 376 2.16 14.22 5.55
C ASN A 376 0.68 14.18 5.15
N VAL A 377 0.15 12.98 4.93
CA VAL A 377 -1.24 12.74 4.52
C VAL A 377 -2.12 12.23 5.66
N GLY A 378 -1.65 12.33 6.90
CA GLY A 378 -2.39 12.02 8.12
C GLY A 378 -2.51 10.53 8.42
N ALA A 379 -3.39 10.20 9.38
CA ALA A 379 -3.67 8.81 9.70
C ALA A 379 -4.48 8.12 8.57
N ARG A 380 -4.09 6.91 8.19
CA ARG A 380 -4.66 6.12 7.08
C ARG A 380 -4.74 4.64 7.43
N SER A 381 -5.73 3.94 6.88
CA SER A 381 -5.87 2.49 7.08
C SER A 381 -6.48 1.78 5.86
N GLY A 382 -6.08 0.53 5.65
CA GLY A 382 -6.62 -0.34 4.60
C GLY A 382 -5.99 -0.13 3.22
N ALA A 383 -6.48 -0.83 2.20
CA ALA A 383 -5.96 -0.73 0.84
C ALA A 383 -6.36 0.60 0.17
N GLY A 384 -5.46 1.17 -0.62
CA GLY A 384 -5.69 2.39 -1.37
C GLY A 384 -4.52 2.68 -2.31
N GLU A 385 -4.34 3.95 -2.69
CA GLU A 385 -3.23 4.36 -3.53
C GLU A 385 -2.79 5.79 -3.24
N ALA A 386 -1.59 6.12 -3.70
CA ALA A 386 -1.05 7.47 -3.77
C ALA A 386 -0.70 7.79 -5.22
N ILE A 387 -1.33 8.83 -5.77
CA ILE A 387 -1.08 9.36 -7.10
C ILE A 387 -0.19 10.60 -6.91
N ALA A 388 1.00 10.61 -7.48
CA ALA A 388 1.96 11.69 -7.35
C ALA A 388 2.05 12.55 -8.62
N PHE A 389 2.15 13.85 -8.41
CA PHE A 389 2.33 14.89 -9.42
C PHE A 389 3.59 15.67 -9.09
N SER A 390 4.42 15.95 -10.09
CA SER A 390 5.61 16.78 -9.97
C SER A 390 5.83 17.54 -11.27
N GLU A 391 6.55 18.64 -11.18
CA GLU A 391 6.88 19.48 -12.33
C GLU A 391 7.70 18.71 -13.38
N HIS A 392 7.28 18.73 -14.65
CA HIS A 392 7.91 18.02 -15.79
C HIS A 392 8.04 16.49 -15.63
N ARG A 393 7.19 15.88 -14.80
CA ARG A 393 7.20 14.43 -14.56
C ARG A 393 5.87 13.82 -14.99
N PRO A 394 5.89 12.66 -15.67
CA PRO A 394 4.69 11.84 -15.82
C PRO A 394 4.06 11.55 -14.45
N VAL A 395 2.73 11.47 -14.41
CA VAL A 395 2.03 11.07 -13.20
C VAL A 395 2.48 9.67 -12.76
N ALA A 396 2.63 9.46 -11.46
CA ALA A 396 2.99 8.16 -10.91
C ALA A 396 1.89 7.65 -9.97
N VAL A 397 1.56 6.37 -10.05
CA VAL A 397 0.59 5.72 -9.17
C VAL A 397 1.27 4.62 -8.37
N GLN A 398 1.08 4.66 -7.06
CA GLN A 398 1.57 3.64 -6.15
C GLN A 398 0.38 3.05 -5.39
N SER A 399 0.12 1.75 -5.54
CA SER A 399 -0.82 1.06 -4.65
C SER A 399 -0.22 0.99 -3.25
N VAL A 400 -1.05 1.26 -2.24
CA VAL A 400 -0.64 1.36 -0.83
C VAL A 400 -1.54 0.49 0.04
N ALA A 401 -0.94 -0.26 0.95
CA ALA A 401 -1.63 -0.80 2.12
C ALA A 401 -1.37 0.15 3.29
N TRP A 402 -2.34 0.99 3.61
CA TRP A 402 -2.20 1.96 4.69
C TRP A 402 -2.29 1.26 6.05
N ALA A 403 -1.30 1.52 6.89
CA ALA A 403 -1.16 0.87 8.19
C ALA A 403 -0.70 1.86 9.26
N THR A 404 -1.18 3.11 9.22
CA THR A 404 -0.69 4.14 10.16
C THR A 404 -1.18 3.89 11.60
N GLY A 405 -2.14 2.98 11.76
CA GLY A 405 -2.40 2.37 13.05
C GLY A 405 -1.11 1.78 13.64
N GLY A 406 -0.33 1.03 12.89
CA GLY A 406 0.93 0.44 13.36
C GLY A 406 2.03 1.45 13.69
N GLY A 407 1.92 2.71 13.29
CA GLY A 407 2.96 3.72 13.48
C GLY A 407 3.11 4.63 12.26
N ASP A 408 4.10 5.50 12.25
CA ASP A 408 4.35 6.34 11.07
C ASP A 408 4.74 5.48 9.87
N GLN A 409 4.14 5.74 8.72
CA GLN A 409 4.36 5.01 7.48
C GLN A 409 4.92 5.95 6.42
N THR A 410 6.03 5.58 5.76
CA THR A 410 6.49 6.32 4.57
C THR A 410 6.13 5.54 3.31
N VAL A 411 5.46 6.19 2.38
CA VAL A 411 5.14 5.67 1.05
C VAL A 411 6.00 6.40 0.04
N ASN A 412 6.93 5.69 -0.58
CA ASN A 412 7.73 6.22 -1.68
C ASN A 412 6.96 6.09 -2.99
N VAL A 413 6.81 7.19 -3.73
CA VAL A 413 6.23 7.20 -5.07
C VAL A 413 7.30 7.68 -6.05
N SER A 414 7.73 6.79 -6.95
CA SER A 414 8.79 7.07 -7.91
C SER A 414 8.23 7.65 -9.20
N LEU A 415 8.63 8.87 -9.53
CA LEU A 415 8.28 9.53 -10.78
C LEU A 415 9.26 9.14 -11.90
N ALA A 416 8.73 8.88 -13.09
CA ALA A 416 9.55 8.63 -14.28
C ALA A 416 10.23 9.92 -14.77
N ASN A 417 11.24 9.83 -15.65
CA ASN A 417 11.67 11.01 -16.39
C ASN A 417 10.60 11.43 -17.39
N GLU A 418 10.65 12.69 -17.82
CA GLU A 418 9.80 13.20 -18.90
C GLU A 418 9.84 12.30 -20.13
N PHE A 419 8.67 12.04 -20.73
CA PHE A 419 8.57 11.18 -21.90
C PHE A 419 8.82 11.97 -23.19
N ASP A 420 9.85 11.59 -23.94
CA ASP A 420 10.04 12.08 -25.31
C ASP A 420 8.96 11.50 -26.21
N THR A 421 8.05 12.36 -26.67
CA THR A 421 6.86 12.04 -27.45
C THR A 421 7.03 12.59 -28.87
N PRO A 422 7.49 11.76 -29.82
CA PRO A 422 7.93 12.26 -31.11
C PRO A 422 6.77 12.61 -32.06
N VAL A 423 6.81 13.82 -32.62
CA VAL A 423 5.80 14.39 -33.53
C VAL A 423 6.41 14.69 -34.90
N THR A 424 5.77 14.20 -35.97
CA THR A 424 6.10 14.58 -37.35
C THR A 424 5.00 15.44 -37.92
N ILE A 425 5.33 16.65 -38.38
CA ILE A 425 4.40 17.53 -39.09
C ILE A 425 4.71 17.50 -40.59
N TRP A 426 3.77 16.98 -41.37
CA TRP A 426 3.81 16.93 -42.82
C TRP A 426 3.16 18.18 -43.38
N VAL A 427 3.94 19.01 -44.07
CA VAL A 427 3.43 20.20 -44.76
C VAL A 427 2.92 19.79 -46.13
N VAL A 428 1.61 19.63 -46.26
CA VAL A 428 0.96 19.11 -47.48
C VAL A 428 0.52 20.24 -48.41
N ALA A 429 0.21 21.42 -47.89
CA ALA A 429 -0.33 22.52 -48.69
C ALA A 429 0.32 23.90 -48.41
N GLY A 430 0.29 24.76 -49.45
CA GLY A 430 0.86 26.11 -49.45
C GLY A 430 2.34 26.16 -49.85
N PRO A 431 2.95 27.35 -49.99
CA PRO A 431 4.41 27.45 -50.12
C PRO A 431 5.04 26.91 -48.83
N TYR A 432 5.91 25.91 -48.95
CA TYR A 432 6.53 25.24 -47.81
C TYR A 432 7.15 26.22 -46.80
N SER A 433 7.83 27.27 -47.27
CA SER A 433 8.47 28.26 -46.41
C SER A 433 7.53 28.99 -45.45
N THR A 434 6.30 29.28 -45.86
CA THR A 434 5.30 29.93 -45.00
C THR A 434 4.64 28.92 -44.08
N THR A 435 4.23 27.78 -44.63
CA THR A 435 3.50 26.76 -43.87
C THR A 435 4.41 26.07 -42.83
N GLN A 436 5.73 25.99 -43.07
CA GLN A 436 6.72 25.51 -42.10
C GLN A 436 6.76 26.41 -40.86
N ALA A 437 6.67 27.74 -41.02
CA ALA A 437 6.63 28.66 -39.88
C ALA A 437 5.36 28.44 -39.04
N THR A 438 4.21 28.24 -39.68
CA THR A 438 2.96 27.86 -39.00
C THR A 438 3.11 26.56 -38.23
N ALA A 439 3.70 25.52 -38.85
CA ALA A 439 3.95 24.23 -38.20
C ALA A 439 4.82 24.39 -36.93
N LEU A 440 5.86 25.23 -37.00
CA LEU A 440 6.72 25.51 -35.87
C LEU A 440 5.96 26.23 -34.74
N THR A 441 5.15 27.23 -35.06
CA THR A 441 4.33 27.96 -34.07
C THR A 441 3.33 27.02 -33.39
N LEU A 442 2.62 26.18 -34.15
CA LEU A 442 1.69 25.19 -33.61
C LEU A 442 2.39 24.24 -32.61
N TRP A 443 3.56 23.70 -32.99
CA TRP A 443 4.34 22.81 -32.14
C TRP A 443 4.86 23.52 -30.88
N GLN A 444 5.42 24.73 -31.01
CA GLN A 444 5.95 25.50 -29.88
C GLN A 444 4.85 25.79 -28.85
N THR A 445 3.68 26.22 -29.31
CA THR A 445 2.54 26.51 -28.44
C THR A 445 2.02 25.25 -27.76
N ALA A 446 1.90 24.12 -28.49
CA ALA A 446 1.49 22.85 -27.89
C ALA A 446 2.48 22.36 -26.82
N GLN A 447 3.79 22.41 -27.11
CA GLN A 447 4.83 22.07 -26.15
C GLN A 447 4.74 22.96 -24.90
N GLN A 448 4.56 24.27 -25.07
CA GLN A 448 4.50 25.21 -23.95
C GLN A 448 3.30 24.93 -23.04
N ILE A 449 2.11 24.71 -23.61
CA ILE A 449 0.91 24.37 -22.82
C ILE A 449 1.14 23.07 -22.02
N TYR A 450 1.65 22.01 -22.65
CA TYR A 450 1.91 20.75 -21.95
C TYR A 450 3.02 20.85 -20.90
N TRP A 451 3.99 21.73 -21.12
CA TRP A 451 5.05 22.03 -20.17
C TRP A 451 4.50 22.74 -18.93
N ASP A 452 3.73 23.82 -19.11
CA ASP A 452 3.15 24.63 -18.04
C ASP A 452 2.14 23.84 -17.21
N GLU A 453 1.37 22.97 -17.86
CA GLU A 453 0.38 22.11 -17.21
C GLU A 453 0.99 20.81 -16.64
N ARG A 454 2.32 20.67 -16.72
CA ARG A 454 3.09 19.56 -16.14
C ARG A 454 2.58 18.19 -16.61
N LEU A 455 2.24 18.10 -17.89
CA LEU A 455 1.83 16.83 -18.49
C LEU A 455 2.96 15.79 -18.47
N GLY A 456 4.23 16.22 -18.34
CA GLY A 456 5.36 15.29 -18.27
C GLY A 456 5.73 14.67 -19.62
N VAL A 457 5.48 15.41 -20.71
CA VAL A 457 5.84 15.03 -22.07
C VAL A 457 6.66 16.13 -22.75
N GLN A 458 7.72 15.71 -23.43
CA GLN A 458 8.52 16.54 -24.31
C GLN A 458 8.22 16.16 -25.76
N LEU A 459 7.78 17.10 -26.58
CA LEU A 459 7.44 16.85 -27.98
C LEU A 459 8.67 17.00 -28.88
N SER A 460 9.31 15.91 -29.32
CA SER A 460 10.39 16.03 -30.31
C SER A 460 9.85 16.20 -31.74
N LEU A 461 10.34 17.22 -32.45
CA LEU A 461 9.77 17.66 -33.74
C LEU A 461 10.58 17.21 -34.96
N GLU A 462 9.90 16.71 -35.99
CA GLU A 462 10.34 16.72 -37.39
C GLU A 462 9.29 17.45 -38.24
N ILE A 463 9.72 18.35 -39.11
CA ILE A 463 8.85 18.93 -40.14
C ILE A 463 9.29 18.39 -41.50
N VAL A 464 8.34 17.84 -42.25
CA VAL A 464 8.58 17.25 -43.58
C VAL A 464 7.89 18.09 -44.64
N ASP A 465 8.64 18.48 -45.67
CA ASP A 465 8.07 19.08 -46.88
C ASP A 465 7.41 18.01 -47.73
N ALA A 466 6.08 17.99 -47.75
CA ALA A 466 5.29 17.15 -48.65
C ALA A 466 4.67 17.93 -49.81
N THR A 467 4.95 19.23 -49.94
CA THR A 467 4.32 20.08 -50.97
C THR A 467 4.72 19.70 -52.39
N ALA A 468 5.89 19.07 -52.55
CA ALA A 468 6.38 18.53 -53.81
C ALA A 468 5.83 17.12 -54.14
N ASN A 469 5.10 16.48 -53.23
CA ASN A 469 4.50 15.18 -53.50
C ASN A 469 3.40 15.33 -54.58
N PRO A 470 3.43 14.55 -55.68
CA PRO A 470 2.43 14.65 -56.75
C PRO A 470 0.97 14.46 -56.30
N LYS A 471 0.75 13.78 -55.17
CA LYS A 471 -0.56 13.57 -54.56
C LYS A 471 -0.94 14.63 -53.53
N ALA A 472 -0.04 15.51 -53.10
CA ALA A 472 -0.36 16.57 -52.14
C ALA A 472 -1.57 17.44 -52.54
N PRO A 473 -1.78 17.81 -53.82
CA PRO A 473 -2.96 18.57 -54.23
C PRO A 473 -4.30 17.88 -53.93
N THR A 474 -4.36 16.53 -53.94
CA THR A 474 -5.59 15.77 -53.62
C THR A 474 -5.98 15.88 -52.16
N TRP A 475 -5.01 16.25 -51.30
CA TRP A 475 -5.14 16.38 -49.85
C TRP A 475 -5.17 17.84 -49.39
N SER A 476 -5.39 18.80 -50.30
CA SER A 476 -5.55 20.20 -49.94
C SER A 476 -6.75 20.45 -49.00
N ALA A 477 -7.77 19.60 -49.08
CA ALA A 477 -8.87 19.53 -48.13
C ALA A 477 -8.98 18.11 -47.56
N PHE A 478 -9.13 18.00 -46.25
CA PHE A 478 -9.21 16.74 -45.52
C PHE A 478 -10.54 16.60 -44.76
N THR A 479 -11.05 15.38 -44.73
CA THR A 479 -12.09 14.90 -43.81
C THR A 479 -11.71 13.48 -43.41
N CYS A 480 -12.10 13.00 -42.23
CA CYS A 480 -11.76 11.64 -41.80
C CYS A 480 -12.31 10.55 -42.74
N GLY A 481 -13.43 10.83 -43.41
CA GLY A 481 -14.15 9.84 -44.22
C GLY A 481 -14.87 8.78 -43.37
N ALA A 482 -15.69 7.95 -44.01
CA ALA A 482 -16.40 6.88 -43.32
C ALA A 482 -15.41 5.88 -42.70
N GLY A 483 -15.54 5.62 -41.40
CA GLY A 483 -14.65 4.71 -40.68
C GLY A 483 -13.17 5.11 -40.74
N ASN A 484 -12.87 6.42 -40.84
CA ASN A 484 -11.51 6.96 -40.94
C ASN A 484 -10.73 6.53 -42.19
N ALA A 485 -11.40 6.11 -43.26
CA ALA A 485 -10.74 5.63 -44.49
C ALA A 485 -9.71 6.63 -45.08
N ASN A 486 -9.92 7.93 -44.88
CA ASN A 486 -9.01 8.94 -45.41
C ASN A 486 -7.72 9.09 -44.58
N VAL A 487 -7.71 8.65 -43.32
CA VAL A 487 -6.50 8.61 -42.48
C VAL A 487 -5.45 7.69 -43.10
N THR A 488 -5.85 6.45 -43.41
CA THR A 488 -4.97 5.47 -44.08
C THR A 488 -4.57 5.94 -45.48
N ALA A 489 -5.50 6.56 -46.22
CA ALA A 489 -5.23 7.02 -47.58
C ALA A 489 -4.21 8.18 -47.62
N ILE A 490 -4.32 9.19 -46.75
CA ILE A 490 -3.34 10.29 -46.72
C ILE A 490 -1.98 9.80 -46.23
N GLN A 491 -1.93 8.91 -45.22
CA GLN A 491 -0.70 8.28 -44.75
C GLN A 491 -0.01 7.47 -45.86
N SER A 492 -0.78 6.77 -46.69
CA SER A 492 -0.25 6.02 -47.84
C SER A 492 0.22 6.92 -48.98
N ASP A 493 -0.48 8.03 -49.23
CA ASP A 493 -0.19 8.92 -50.35
C ASP A 493 0.94 9.89 -50.08
N ILE A 494 1.00 10.42 -48.86
CA ILE A 494 1.94 11.45 -48.43
C ILE A 494 3.14 10.83 -47.71
N GLY A 495 2.89 9.85 -46.84
CA GLY A 495 3.89 9.17 -46.04
C GLY A 495 3.57 9.27 -44.54
N THR A 496 4.23 8.41 -43.76
CA THR A 496 4.13 8.37 -42.29
C THR A 496 5.51 8.12 -41.68
N ARG A 497 5.68 8.48 -40.41
CA ARG A 497 6.82 8.07 -39.58
C ARG A 497 6.32 7.08 -38.53
N PRO A 498 6.72 5.80 -38.61
CA PRO A 498 6.41 4.82 -37.57
C PRO A 498 6.96 5.27 -36.21
N GLY A 499 6.25 4.95 -35.13
CA GLY A 499 6.68 5.34 -33.78
C GLY A 499 6.48 6.82 -33.44
N ARG A 500 5.73 7.58 -34.26
CA ARG A 500 5.50 9.01 -34.08
C ARG A 500 4.04 9.37 -34.28
N MET A 501 3.59 10.43 -33.63
CA MET A 501 2.32 11.08 -33.97
C MET A 501 2.50 11.84 -35.28
N ASN A 502 1.64 11.55 -36.26
CA ASN A 502 1.74 12.11 -37.61
C ASN A 502 0.65 13.18 -37.81
N VAL A 503 1.10 14.42 -37.94
CA VAL A 503 0.26 15.61 -38.13
C VAL A 503 0.33 16.06 -39.58
N TYR A 504 -0.80 16.27 -40.24
CA TYR A 504 -0.89 16.70 -41.63
C TYR A 504 -1.45 18.12 -41.71
N LEU A 505 -0.62 19.05 -42.18
CA LEU A 505 -0.97 20.45 -42.33
C LEU A 505 -1.50 20.70 -43.75
N VAL A 506 -2.81 20.88 -43.86
CA VAL A 506 -3.59 21.01 -45.12
C VAL A 506 -4.28 22.39 -45.19
N ASN A 507 -4.94 22.75 -46.29
CA ASN A 507 -5.63 24.05 -46.37
C ASN A 507 -6.97 24.06 -45.62
N LEU A 508 -7.73 22.96 -45.72
CA LEU A 508 -9.05 22.83 -45.12
C LEU A 508 -9.15 21.51 -44.37
N VAL A 509 -9.71 21.55 -43.16
CA VAL A 509 -10.16 20.37 -42.42
C VAL A 509 -11.65 20.52 -42.20
N ASP A 510 -12.44 19.53 -42.61
CA ASP A 510 -13.90 19.53 -42.55
C ASP A 510 -14.52 20.82 -43.13
N GLY A 511 -13.95 21.28 -44.25
CA GLY A 511 -14.39 22.47 -44.99
C GLY A 511 -13.97 23.82 -44.38
N SER A 512 -13.18 23.83 -43.31
CA SER A 512 -12.77 25.06 -42.60
C SER A 512 -11.26 25.28 -42.63
N THR A 513 -10.85 26.55 -42.68
CA THR A 513 -9.45 26.98 -42.59
C THR A 513 -8.91 27.02 -41.16
N SER A 514 -9.77 26.83 -40.15
CA SER A 514 -9.41 26.99 -38.74
C SER A 514 -9.79 25.79 -37.86
N ARG A 515 -9.93 24.60 -38.46
CA ARG A 515 -10.27 23.35 -37.76
C ARG A 515 -9.12 22.35 -37.81
N GLY A 516 -9.18 21.42 -36.86
CA GLY A 516 -8.35 20.24 -36.77
C GLY A 516 -9.26 19.03 -36.55
N ASN A 517 -8.70 17.84 -36.76
CA ASN A 517 -9.39 16.60 -36.48
C ASN A 517 -8.38 15.46 -36.25
N ALA A 518 -8.39 14.86 -35.07
CA ALA A 518 -7.63 13.66 -34.76
C ALA A 518 -8.23 12.37 -35.36
N CYS A 519 -9.49 12.41 -35.82
CA CYS A 519 -10.27 11.29 -36.37
C CYS A 519 -10.52 10.10 -35.42
N GLY A 520 -9.76 9.97 -34.34
CA GLY A 520 -9.93 8.97 -33.30
C GLY A 520 -9.14 9.35 -32.05
N ILE A 521 -9.59 8.87 -30.90
CA ILE A 521 -8.89 9.07 -29.63
C ILE A 521 -7.77 8.02 -29.54
N GLY A 522 -6.52 8.47 -29.45
CA GLY A 522 -5.37 7.58 -29.43
C GLY A 522 -4.87 7.11 -30.80
N GLY A 523 -5.27 7.78 -31.88
CA GLY A 523 -5.01 7.33 -33.25
C GLY A 523 -3.57 7.58 -33.74
N GLY A 524 -2.82 8.47 -33.09
CA GLY A 524 -1.49 8.90 -33.54
C GLY A 524 -1.54 9.68 -34.85
N PHE A 525 -2.69 10.29 -35.15
CA PHE A 525 -2.97 11.02 -36.38
C PHE A 525 -3.69 12.31 -36.05
N VAL A 526 -3.28 13.39 -36.71
CA VAL A 526 -3.98 14.67 -36.67
C VAL A 526 -3.97 15.30 -38.06
N ALA A 527 -5.10 15.84 -38.51
CA ALA A 527 -5.13 16.82 -39.60
C ALA A 527 -5.37 18.21 -39.01
N ILE A 528 -4.60 19.22 -39.44
CA ILE A 528 -4.82 20.62 -39.08
C ILE A 528 -4.88 21.49 -40.33
N ALA A 529 -5.82 22.43 -40.34
CA ALA A 529 -5.87 23.47 -41.35
C ALA A 529 -4.79 24.54 -41.06
N SER A 530 -4.01 24.90 -42.09
CA SER A 530 -2.88 25.83 -41.98
C SER A 530 -3.25 27.27 -41.57
N GLY A 531 -4.53 27.63 -41.58
CA GLY A 531 -5.05 28.90 -41.08
C GLY A 531 -5.54 28.86 -39.63
N SER A 532 -5.28 27.78 -38.88
CA SER A 532 -5.71 27.64 -37.49
C SER A 532 -4.94 28.52 -36.51
N GLY A 533 -5.54 28.77 -35.35
CA GLY A 533 -4.85 29.35 -34.20
C GLY A 533 -3.72 28.44 -33.69
N ALA A 534 -2.73 29.03 -33.02
CA ALA A 534 -1.50 28.36 -32.59
C ALA A 534 -1.75 27.24 -31.56
N GLU A 535 -2.83 27.35 -30.79
CA GLU A 535 -3.17 26.43 -29.71
C GLU A 535 -3.93 25.19 -30.20
N LEU A 536 -4.36 25.16 -31.46
CA LEU A 536 -5.21 24.07 -31.97
C LEU A 536 -4.47 22.73 -31.98
N LEU A 537 -3.15 22.73 -32.20
CA LEU A 537 -2.39 21.48 -32.14
C LEU A 537 -2.42 20.85 -30.75
N ALA A 538 -2.43 21.64 -29.68
CA ALA A 538 -2.57 21.11 -28.31
C ALA A 538 -3.92 20.40 -28.12
N HIS A 539 -4.99 20.92 -28.73
CA HIS A 539 -6.30 20.28 -28.67
C HIS A 539 -6.31 18.91 -29.36
N GLU A 540 -5.82 18.86 -30.60
CA GLU A 540 -5.87 17.64 -31.39
C GLU A 540 -4.91 16.57 -30.84
N LEU A 541 -3.71 16.96 -30.38
CA LEU A 541 -2.82 16.05 -29.67
C LEU A 541 -3.42 15.58 -28.34
N GLY A 542 -4.27 16.39 -27.69
CA GLY A 542 -5.02 15.97 -26.52
C GLY A 542 -5.92 14.76 -26.79
N HIS A 543 -6.56 14.69 -27.96
CA HIS A 543 -7.31 13.49 -28.38
C HIS A 543 -6.40 12.29 -28.60
N ASP A 544 -5.22 12.47 -29.21
CA ASP A 544 -4.20 11.42 -29.31
C ASP A 544 -3.72 10.96 -27.92
N PHE A 545 -3.68 11.84 -26.94
CA PHE A 545 -3.40 11.51 -25.54
C PHE A 545 -4.61 10.96 -24.78
N GLY A 546 -5.69 10.58 -25.46
CA GLY A 546 -6.82 9.94 -24.79
C GLY A 546 -7.83 10.91 -24.18
N LEU A 547 -7.75 12.21 -24.45
CA LEU A 547 -8.68 13.21 -23.88
C LEU A 547 -9.93 13.39 -24.75
N GLU A 548 -11.02 13.77 -24.10
CA GLU A 548 -12.34 13.99 -24.71
C GLU A 548 -12.73 15.46 -24.59
N HIS A 549 -13.68 15.90 -25.41
CA HIS A 549 -14.27 17.24 -25.28
C HIS A 549 -14.94 17.41 -23.92
N ILE A 550 -14.89 18.63 -23.40
CA ILE A 550 -15.45 18.99 -22.08
C ILE A 550 -16.72 19.86 -22.20
N ASP A 551 -17.31 19.94 -23.39
CA ASP A 551 -18.36 20.91 -23.72
C ASP A 551 -19.64 20.74 -22.87
N ASP A 552 -19.90 19.53 -22.36
CA ASP A 552 -21.01 19.20 -21.47
C ASP A 552 -20.69 19.36 -19.97
N LEU A 553 -19.43 19.67 -19.64
CA LEU A 553 -18.91 19.81 -18.27
C LEU A 553 -18.73 21.28 -17.84
N VAL A 554 -19.66 22.15 -18.27
CA VAL A 554 -19.61 23.61 -18.05
C VAL A 554 -19.58 24.06 -16.58
N ALA A 555 -19.94 23.17 -15.65
CA ALA A 555 -19.84 23.44 -14.21
C ALA A 555 -18.41 23.26 -13.66
N SER A 556 -17.54 22.59 -14.40
CA SER A 556 -16.19 22.20 -13.96
C SER A 556 -15.08 22.75 -14.85
N PHE A 557 -15.42 23.18 -16.08
CA PHE A 557 -14.47 23.68 -17.06
C PHE A 557 -15.02 24.95 -17.72
N ASP A 558 -14.14 25.92 -17.97
CA ASP A 558 -14.47 27.07 -18.81
C ASP A 558 -13.96 26.88 -20.25
N THR A 559 -14.25 27.85 -21.11
CA THR A 559 -13.88 27.82 -22.53
C THR A 559 -12.37 27.91 -22.77
N THR A 560 -11.55 28.12 -21.74
CA THR A 560 -10.10 28.22 -21.84
C THR A 560 -9.37 26.88 -21.66
N ASN A 561 -10.09 25.81 -21.31
CA ASN A 561 -9.52 24.47 -21.29
C ASN A 561 -9.11 24.01 -22.70
N VAL A 562 -7.97 23.33 -22.82
CA VAL A 562 -7.45 22.82 -24.10
C VAL A 562 -8.48 21.97 -24.84
N MET A 563 -9.28 21.18 -24.13
CA MET A 563 -10.23 20.24 -24.72
C MET A 563 -11.62 20.82 -24.98
N HIS A 564 -11.83 22.13 -24.84
CA HIS A 564 -13.09 22.76 -25.26
C HIS A 564 -13.15 22.85 -26.80
N SER A 565 -14.23 22.37 -27.43
CA SER A 565 -14.30 22.22 -28.89
C SER A 565 -14.42 23.56 -29.63
N ALA A 566 -15.11 24.54 -29.00
CA ALA A 566 -15.32 25.87 -29.56
C ALA A 566 -14.46 26.97 -28.90
N SER A 567 -13.20 26.66 -28.56
CA SER A 567 -12.29 27.61 -27.92
C SER A 567 -11.41 28.38 -28.91
N TRP A 568 -11.25 29.68 -28.64
CA TRP A 568 -10.30 30.59 -29.30
C TRP A 568 -9.09 30.92 -28.42
N VAL A 569 -9.05 30.43 -27.18
CA VAL A 569 -7.97 30.63 -26.21
C VAL A 569 -7.84 29.34 -25.42
N ARG A 570 -6.79 28.55 -25.63
CA ARG A 570 -6.57 27.29 -24.91
C ARG A 570 -5.34 27.45 -24.02
N ALA A 571 -5.56 27.42 -22.71
CA ALA A 571 -4.57 27.82 -21.72
C ALA A 571 -4.16 26.70 -20.77
N PHE A 572 -5.06 25.78 -20.40
CA PHE A 572 -4.79 24.83 -19.31
C PHE A 572 -5.34 23.42 -19.54
N LEU A 573 -4.78 22.47 -18.78
CA LEU A 573 -5.26 21.11 -18.56
C LEU A 573 -5.41 20.88 -17.05
N THR A 574 -6.37 20.09 -16.64
CA THR A 574 -6.50 19.72 -15.22
C THR A 574 -5.58 18.56 -14.86
N GLU A 575 -5.23 18.42 -13.57
CA GLU A 575 -4.52 17.23 -13.08
C GLU A 575 -5.28 15.93 -13.38
N GLY A 576 -6.61 15.98 -13.45
CA GLY A 576 -7.43 14.85 -13.89
C GLY A 576 -7.27 14.53 -15.38
N GLN A 577 -7.06 15.54 -16.24
CA GLN A 577 -6.73 15.34 -17.65
C GLN A 577 -5.31 14.81 -17.82
N THR A 578 -4.32 15.34 -17.08
CA THR A 578 -2.94 14.81 -17.14
C THR A 578 -2.89 13.35 -16.64
N PHE A 579 -3.60 13.04 -15.54
CA PHE A 579 -3.76 11.67 -15.05
C PHE A 579 -4.35 10.74 -16.11
N ARG A 580 -5.44 11.18 -16.75
CA ARG A 580 -6.12 10.41 -17.79
C ARG A 580 -5.23 10.19 -19.02
N ALA A 581 -4.43 11.18 -19.38
CA ALA A 581 -3.52 11.10 -20.51
C ALA A 581 -2.44 10.04 -20.33
N HIS A 582 -1.97 9.78 -19.10
CA HIS A 582 -0.99 8.72 -18.85
C HIS A 582 -1.63 7.36 -18.62
N LEU A 583 -2.81 7.28 -17.98
CA LEU A 583 -3.34 5.98 -17.56
C LEU A 583 -4.38 5.37 -18.49
N ARG A 584 -4.89 6.12 -19.48
CA ARG A 584 -5.78 5.52 -20.47
C ARG A 584 -5.00 4.56 -21.38
N PRO A 585 -5.43 3.30 -21.51
CA PRO A 585 -4.74 2.32 -22.35
C PRO A 585 -4.59 2.74 -23.82
N ASN A 586 -5.52 3.55 -24.32
CA ASN A 586 -5.50 4.05 -25.69
C ASN A 586 -4.76 5.39 -25.85
N SER A 587 -4.12 5.94 -24.81
CA SER A 587 -3.30 7.15 -24.98
C SER A 587 -2.06 6.86 -25.83
N ALA A 588 -1.77 7.72 -26.79
CA ALA A 588 -0.56 7.65 -27.59
C ALA A 588 0.72 7.77 -26.74
N ILE A 589 0.67 8.40 -25.56
CA ILE A 589 1.80 8.44 -24.62
C ILE A 589 2.27 7.03 -24.25
N ASN A 590 1.32 6.10 -24.04
CA ASN A 590 1.63 4.74 -23.64
C ASN A 590 2.30 3.96 -24.78
N ALA A 591 1.85 4.16 -26.03
CA ALA A 591 2.44 3.55 -27.22
C ALA A 591 3.87 4.05 -27.51
N VAL A 592 4.20 5.27 -27.06
CA VAL A 592 5.57 5.80 -27.09
C VAL A 592 6.42 5.11 -26.01
N ALA A 593 5.87 4.99 -24.80
CA ALA A 593 6.60 4.53 -23.62
C ALA A 593 6.97 3.03 -23.67
N ASP A 594 6.14 2.20 -24.30
CA ASP A 594 6.39 0.76 -24.47
C ASP A 594 6.90 0.37 -25.87
N GLY A 595 7.01 1.35 -26.78
CA GLY A 595 7.41 1.15 -28.17
C GLY A 595 6.35 0.46 -29.04
N SER A 596 5.09 0.41 -28.62
CA SER A 596 4.01 -0.32 -29.26
C SER A 596 3.21 0.47 -30.30
N PHE A 597 3.67 1.65 -30.75
CA PHE A 597 3.00 2.36 -31.84
C PHE A 597 2.64 1.36 -32.95
N PRO A 598 1.35 1.21 -33.30
CA PRO A 598 0.94 0.20 -34.25
C PRO A 598 1.72 0.45 -35.56
N PRO A 599 2.42 -0.56 -36.09
CA PRO A 599 2.88 -0.50 -37.46
C PRO A 599 1.63 -0.69 -38.32
N ASN A 600 1.06 0.44 -38.76
CA ASN A 600 0.03 0.61 -39.80
C ASN A 600 -1.10 -0.43 -39.87
#